data_AF-A0A9E6D4Z3-F1
#
_entry.id   AF-A0A9E6D4Z3-F1
#
_cell.length_a   1.000
_cell.length_b   1.000
_cell.length_c   1.000
_cell.angle_alpha   90.00
_cell.angle_beta   90.00
_cell.angle_gamma   90.00
#
_symmetry.space_group_name_H-M   'P 1'
#
loop_
_entity.id
_entity.type
_entity.pdbx_description
1 polymer ?
#
loop_
_entity_poly.entity_id
_entity_poly.type
_entity_poly.pdbx_seq_one_letter_code
_entity_poly.pdbx_strand_id
1 'polypeptide(L)'
;MKIESGYYKIKLKGRSLDDQYHYLRVFYKNKIKYLQMSHGIPQEAENYEEGLLNSYELIKRITHHRPIEVRHATITLSWKDEDGDPFQLKVRNIHALQRVFELFPRLAKAVHGDTSSFKAQT
;
A
#
# COMPACT_ATOMS: atom_id res chain seq x y z
N MET A 1 -24.17 -8.22 -7.68
CA MET A 1 -24.01 -6.74 -7.72
C MET A 1 -22.68 -6.45 -8.42
N LYS A 2 -22.63 -5.59 -9.45
CA LYS A 2 -21.37 -5.26 -10.14
C LYS A 2 -20.86 -3.91 -9.67
N ILE A 3 -19.60 -3.82 -9.24
CA ILE A 3 -19.01 -2.57 -8.75
C ILE A 3 -18.60 -1.70 -9.95
N GLU A 4 -19.04 -0.45 -10.01
CA GLU A 4 -18.62 0.48 -11.07
C GLU A 4 -17.15 0.89 -10.94
N SER A 5 -16.60 1.55 -11.97
CA SER A 5 -15.27 2.15 -11.89
C SER A 5 -15.25 3.32 -10.90
N GLY A 6 -14.18 3.41 -10.10
CA GLY A 6 -14.02 4.45 -9.10
C GLY A 6 -13.21 3.99 -7.90
N TYR A 7 -13.23 4.82 -6.86
CA TYR A 7 -12.61 4.52 -5.57
C TYR A 7 -13.69 4.24 -4.54
N TYR A 8 -13.45 3.26 -3.69
CA TYR A 8 -14.40 2.80 -2.68
C TYR A 8 -13.68 2.59 -1.35
N LYS A 9 -14.43 2.80 -0.27
CA LYS A 9 -14.06 2.40 1.09
C LYS A 9 -14.71 1.05 1.35
N ILE A 10 -13.91 0.05 1.69
CA ILE A 10 -14.38 -1.31 2.04
C ILE A 10 -13.93 -1.69 3.46
N LYS A 11 -14.62 -2.65 4.07
CA LYS A 11 -14.30 -3.21 5.39
C LYS A 11 -14.55 -4.72 5.37
N LEU A 12 -13.77 -5.50 6.12
CA LEU A 12 -14.00 -6.95 6.22
C LEU A 12 -15.36 -7.23 6.89
N LYS A 13 -16.10 -8.21 6.38
CA LYS A 13 -17.36 -8.65 6.99
C LYS A 13 -17.08 -9.46 8.26
N GLY A 14 -17.92 -9.28 9.27
CA GLY A 14 -17.85 -10.00 10.54
C GLY A 14 -17.10 -9.27 11.65
N ARG A 15 -16.96 -9.93 12.81
CA ARG A 15 -16.19 -9.41 13.96
C ARG A 15 -14.71 -9.71 13.76
N SER A 16 -14.05 -8.93 12.92
CA SER A 16 -12.59 -8.85 12.94
C SER A 16 -12.14 -8.00 14.12
N LEU A 17 -11.07 -8.41 14.80
CA LEU A 17 -10.36 -7.57 15.78
C LEU A 17 -9.69 -6.36 15.12
N ASP A 18 -9.55 -6.40 13.79
CA ASP A 18 -8.95 -5.34 12.98
C ASP A 18 -10.07 -4.57 12.27
N ASP A 19 -10.54 -3.48 12.89
CA ASP A 19 -11.55 -2.56 12.35
C ASP A 19 -10.95 -1.61 11.28
N GLN A 20 -10.12 -2.18 10.39
CA GLN A 20 -9.43 -1.42 9.38
C GLN A 20 -10.27 -1.29 8.12
N TYR A 21 -10.29 -0.07 7.60
CA TYR A 21 -10.87 0.25 6.31
C TYR A 21 -9.80 0.16 5.23
N HIS A 22 -10.15 -0.42 4.09
CA HIS A 22 -9.27 -0.48 2.93
C HIS A 22 -9.81 0.36 1.78
N TYR A 23 -8.89 0.83 0.93
CA TYR A 23 -9.24 1.45 -0.34
C TYR A 23 -9.44 0.35 -1.38
N LEU A 24 -10.51 0.43 -2.15
CA LEU A 24 -10.69 -0.36 -3.35
C LEU A 24 -10.72 0.58 -4.55
N ARG A 25 -9.81 0.38 -5.49
CA ARG A 25 -9.81 1.06 -6.78
C ARG A 25 -10.33 0.09 -7.83
N VAL A 26 -11.36 0.50 -8.56
CA VAL A 26 -11.93 -0.24 -9.69
C VAL A 26 -11.69 0.57 -10.95
N PHE A 27 -11.04 -0.01 -11.95
CA PHE A 27 -10.67 0.70 -13.18
C PHE A 27 -10.62 -0.24 -14.38
N TYR A 28 -10.61 0.34 -15.57
CA TYR A 28 -10.45 -0.41 -16.82
C TYR A 28 -9.06 -0.17 -17.41
N LYS A 29 -8.41 -1.24 -17.87
CA LYS A 29 -7.19 -1.19 -18.66
C LYS A 29 -7.36 -2.16 -19.83
N ASN A 30 -7.18 -1.69 -21.06
CA ASN A 30 -7.36 -2.49 -22.27
C ASN A 30 -8.73 -3.21 -22.32
N LYS A 31 -9.82 -2.51 -21.95
CA LYS A 31 -11.19 -3.03 -21.82
C LYS A 31 -11.40 -4.12 -20.74
N ILE A 32 -10.35 -4.53 -20.04
CA ILE A 32 -10.44 -5.45 -18.90
C ILE A 32 -10.63 -4.64 -17.62
N LYS A 33 -11.56 -5.10 -16.76
CA LYS A 33 -11.85 -4.49 -15.47
C LYS A 33 -10.91 -5.06 -14.41
N TYR A 34 -10.29 -4.18 -13.63
CA TYR A 34 -9.38 -4.54 -12.54
C TYR A 34 -9.87 -4.00 -11.20
N LEU A 35 -9.62 -4.76 -10.14
CA LEU A 35 -9.79 -4.37 -8.74
C LEU A 35 -8.42 -4.31 -8.08
N GLN A 36 -8.14 -3.24 -7.38
CA GLN A 36 -6.91 -3.05 -6.62
C GLN A 36 -7.26 -2.65 -5.19
N MET A 37 -6.87 -3.47 -4.23
CA MET A 37 -7.07 -3.21 -2.81
C MET A 37 -5.82 -2.55 -2.21
N SER A 38 -5.98 -1.37 -1.63
CA SER A 38 -4.92 -0.55 -1.02
C SER A 38 -3.68 -0.45 -1.91
N HIS A 39 -2.50 -0.91 -1.44
CA HIS A 39 -1.24 -0.92 -2.18
C HIS A 39 -0.96 -2.27 -2.88
N GLY A 40 -1.98 -3.13 -3.01
CA GLY A 40 -1.86 -4.44 -3.64
C GLY A 40 -1.71 -4.38 -5.16
N ILE A 41 -1.44 -5.54 -5.75
CA ILE A 41 -1.37 -5.73 -7.20
C ILE A 41 -2.81 -5.79 -7.77
N PRO A 42 -3.14 -5.02 -8.82
CA PRO A 42 -4.45 -5.11 -9.47
C PRO A 42 -4.76 -6.53 -9.95
N GLN A 43 -5.96 -7.01 -9.64
CA GLN A 43 -6.50 -8.31 -10.04
C GLN A 43 -7.65 -8.13 -11.02
N GLU A 44 -7.80 -9.04 -11.98
CA GLU A 44 -8.93 -9.01 -12.91
C GLU A 44 -10.24 -9.27 -12.18
N ALA A 45 -11.25 -8.46 -12.49
CA ALA A 45 -12.54 -8.48 -11.82
C ALA A 45 -13.28 -9.80 -11.99
N GLU A 46 -13.16 -10.42 -13.16
CA GLU A 46 -13.84 -11.67 -13.50
C GLU A 46 -13.52 -12.78 -12.49
N ASN A 47 -12.29 -12.83 -12.00
CA ASN A 47 -11.82 -13.88 -11.08
C ASN A 47 -11.89 -13.48 -9.60
N TYR A 48 -12.01 -12.19 -9.29
CA TYR A 48 -11.76 -11.69 -7.93
C TYR A 48 -12.94 -10.94 -7.31
N GLU A 49 -13.84 -10.36 -8.12
CA GLU A 49 -14.91 -9.48 -7.63
C GLU A 49 -15.88 -10.21 -6.68
N GLU A 50 -16.26 -11.44 -6.99
CA GLU A 50 -17.18 -12.23 -6.16
C GLU A 50 -16.54 -12.61 -4.82
N GLY A 51 -15.28 -13.09 -4.83
CA GLY A 51 -14.54 -13.39 -3.61
C GLY A 51 -14.37 -12.16 -2.72
N LEU A 52 -14.05 -11.01 -3.31
CA LEU A 52 -13.94 -9.75 -2.58
C LEU A 52 -15.27 -9.33 -1.97
N LEU A 53 -16.38 -9.40 -2.73
CA LEU A 53 -17.71 -9.04 -2.24
C LEU A 53 -18.24 -10.03 -1.18
N ASN A 54 -17.73 -11.26 -1.15
CA ASN A 54 -18.05 -12.23 -0.10
C ASN A 54 -17.33 -11.90 1.20
N SER A 55 -16.06 -11.51 1.13
CA SER A 55 -15.25 -11.20 2.32
C SER A 55 -15.40 -9.76 2.83
N TYR A 56 -15.72 -8.80 1.96
CA TYR A 56 -15.75 -7.38 2.29
C TYR A 56 -17.13 -6.74 2.05
N GLU A 57 -17.46 -5.81 2.93
CA GLU A 57 -18.58 -4.90 2.78
C GLU A 57 -18.13 -3.63 2.06
N LEU A 58 -18.90 -3.23 1.03
CA LEU A 58 -18.71 -1.96 0.33
C LEU A 58 -19.39 -0.84 1.13
N ILE A 59 -18.59 -0.02 1.82
CA ILE A 59 -19.12 1.03 2.72
C ILE A 59 -19.59 2.25 1.94
N LYS A 60 -18.75 2.80 1.06
CA LYS A 60 -19.11 3.95 0.22
C LYS A 60 -18.20 4.12 -0.99
N ARG A 61 -18.73 4.75 -2.05
CA ARG A 61 -17.93 5.32 -3.13
C ARG A 61 -17.28 6.63 -2.63
N ILE A 62 -16.02 6.81 -2.98
CA ILE A 62 -15.24 7.99 -2.65
C ILE A 62 -15.28 8.92 -3.86
N THR A 63 -15.99 10.03 -3.70
CA THR A 63 -16.30 10.98 -4.79
C THR A 63 -15.48 12.26 -4.76
N HIS A 64 -14.71 12.50 -3.70
CA HIS A 64 -13.97 13.74 -3.50
C HIS A 64 -12.59 13.69 -4.18
N HIS A 65 -12.20 14.81 -4.81
CA HIS A 65 -10.91 14.96 -5.51
C HIS A 65 -9.66 14.89 -4.61
N ARG A 66 -9.82 15.04 -3.28
CA ARG A 66 -8.74 14.90 -2.29
C ARG A 66 -9.20 13.98 -1.15
N PRO A 67 -9.15 12.65 -1.35
CA PRO A 67 -9.84 11.72 -0.47
C PRO A 67 -9.12 11.43 0.87
N ILE A 68 -7.89 11.92 1.05
CA ILE A 68 -7.05 11.54 2.19
C ILE A 68 -6.43 12.78 2.84
N GLU A 69 -6.71 12.98 4.12
CA GLU A 69 -5.98 13.88 5.00
C GLU A 69 -4.95 13.03 5.77
N VAL A 70 -3.66 13.26 5.51
CA VAL A 70 -2.58 12.51 6.18
C VAL A 70 -2.09 13.32 7.37
N ARG A 71 -2.49 12.92 8.57
CA ARG A 71 -2.03 13.56 9.83
C ARG A 71 -0.66 13.06 10.29
N HIS A 72 -0.35 11.80 10.02
CA HIS A 72 0.88 11.17 10.47
C HIS A 72 1.31 10.06 9.51
N ALA A 73 2.54 10.14 9.00
CA ALA A 73 3.18 9.09 8.23
C ALA A 73 4.52 8.74 8.90
N THR A 74 4.72 7.46 9.19
CA THR A 74 5.98 6.94 9.76
C THR A 74 6.39 5.69 9.02
N ILE A 75 7.65 5.63 8.62
CA ILE A 75 8.31 4.45 8.07
C ILE A 75 9.16 3.86 9.19
N THR A 76 9.03 2.56 9.44
CA THR A 76 9.81 1.85 10.46
C THR A 76 10.73 0.87 9.76
N LEU A 77 12.03 1.03 9.94
CA LEU A 77 13.06 0.10 9.49
C LEU A 77 13.53 -0.72 10.70
N SER A 78 13.62 -2.03 10.54
CA SER A 78 14.14 -2.92 11.58
C SER A 78 15.19 -3.86 10.97
N TRP A 79 16.32 -4.03 11.65
CA TRP A 79 17.40 -4.93 11.24
C TRP A 79 18.11 -5.51 12.46
N LYS A 80 19.05 -6.43 12.22
CA LYS A 80 19.96 -6.96 13.24
C LYS A 80 21.39 -6.67 12.84
N ASP A 81 22.27 -6.51 13.82
CA ASP A 81 23.71 -6.44 13.56
C ASP A 81 24.34 -7.84 13.47
N GLU A 82 25.67 -7.89 13.50
CA GLU A 82 26.46 -9.12 13.35
C GLU A 82 26.33 -10.04 14.58
N ASP A 83 26.09 -9.47 15.76
CA ASP A 83 25.85 -10.19 17.02
C ASP A 83 24.37 -10.63 17.17
N GLY A 84 23.51 -10.17 16.25
CA GLY A 84 22.09 -10.49 16.22
C GLY A 84 21.22 -9.54 17.03
N ASP A 85 21.78 -8.45 17.55
CA ASP A 85 21.08 -7.45 18.34
C ASP A 85 20.10 -6.64 17.46
N PRO A 86 18.85 -6.45 17.90
CA PRO A 86 17.83 -5.80 17.10
C PRO A 86 17.96 -4.27 17.13
N PHE A 87 17.95 -3.66 15.96
CA PHE A 87 17.84 -2.23 15.77
C PHE A 87 16.49 -1.87 15.15
N GLN A 88 15.92 -0.74 15.57
CA GLN A 88 14.71 -0.18 15.01
C GLN A 88 14.83 1.33 14.84
N LEU A 89 14.52 1.82 13.64
CA LEU A 89 14.52 3.23 13.31
C LEU A 89 13.17 3.65 12.76
N LYS A 90 12.60 4.72 13.32
CA LYS A 90 11.35 5.33 12.86
C LYS A 90 11.65 6.67 12.20
N VAL A 91 11.29 6.81 10.93
CA VAL A 91 11.45 8.06 10.17
C VAL A 91 10.09 8.59 9.73
N ARG A 92 9.92 9.91 9.75
CA ARG A 92 8.62 10.57 9.49
C ARG A 92 8.57 11.33 8.17
N ASN A 93 9.70 11.49 7.50
CA ASN A 93 9.75 12.17 6.21
C ASN A 93 10.79 11.51 5.29
N ILE A 94 10.63 11.74 3.99
CA ILE A 94 11.43 11.11 2.95
C ILE A 94 12.90 11.56 2.97
N HIS A 95 13.19 12.79 3.36
CA HIS A 95 14.56 13.31 3.44
C HIS A 95 15.38 12.64 4.55
N ALA A 96 14.75 12.37 5.70
CA ALA A 96 15.35 11.61 6.78
C ALA A 96 15.61 10.17 6.35
N LEU A 97 14.69 9.56 5.60
CA LEU A 97 14.90 8.22 5.03
C LEU A 97 16.08 8.21 4.03
N GLN A 98 16.18 9.22 3.15
CA GLN A 98 17.30 9.34 2.21
C GLN A 98 18.64 9.42 2.94
N ARG A 99 18.74 10.27 3.98
CA ARG A 99 19.96 10.36 4.80
C ARG A 99 20.30 9.03 5.49
N VAL A 100 19.30 8.27 5.95
CA VAL A 100 19.52 6.94 6.51
C VAL A 100 20.10 5.99 5.46
N PHE A 101 19.61 6.03 4.23
CA PHE A 101 20.14 5.21 3.15
C PHE A 101 21.56 5.59 2.72
N GLU A 102 21.91 6.88 2.78
CA GLU A 102 23.29 7.34 2.59
C GLU A 102 24.24 6.82 3.68
N LEU A 103 23.82 6.87 4.93
CA LEU A 103 24.62 6.42 6.09
C LEU A 103 24.69 4.89 6.20
N PHE A 104 23.63 4.19 5.79
CA PHE A 104 23.51 2.73 5.91
C PHE A 104 23.15 2.09 4.56
N PRO A 105 24.12 1.93 3.64
CA PRO A 105 23.87 1.41 2.29
C PRO A 105 23.24 0.01 2.24
N ARG A 106 23.49 -0.84 3.26
CA ARG A 106 22.85 -2.17 3.36
C ARG A 106 21.34 -2.07 3.56
N LEU A 107 20.87 -1.09 4.32
CA LEU A 107 19.43 -0.82 4.47
C LEU A 107 18.84 -0.33 3.15
N ALA A 108 19.56 0.54 2.43
CA ALA A 108 19.13 1.00 1.09
C ALA A 108 19.00 -0.19 0.12
N LYS A 109 20.00 -1.08 0.07
CA LYS A 109 19.98 -2.28 -0.78
C LYS A 109 18.81 -3.20 -0.44
N ALA A 110 18.53 -3.39 0.84
CA ALA A 110 17.40 -4.22 1.28
C ALA A 110 16.04 -3.66 0.86
N VAL A 111 15.89 -2.32 0.85
CA VAL A 111 14.63 -1.67 0.47
C VAL A 111 14.48 -1.51 -1.04
N HIS A 112 15.55 -1.19 -1.77
CA HIS A 112 15.52 -0.96 -3.22
C HIS A 112 15.61 -2.25 -4.05
N GLY A 113 16.11 -3.36 -3.48
CA GLY A 113 16.54 -4.53 -4.25
C GLY A 113 17.77 -4.24 -5.12
N ASP A 114 18.47 -5.27 -5.61
CA ASP A 114 19.54 -5.08 -6.61
C ASP A 114 18.89 -4.59 -7.92
N THR A 115 18.73 -3.28 -8.09
CA THR A 115 18.41 -2.70 -9.41
C THR A 115 19.10 -1.37 -9.64
N SER A 116 19.92 -1.40 -10.69
CA SER A 116 20.58 -0.32 -11.41
C SER A 116 19.63 0.73 -12.02
N SER A 117 18.40 0.90 -11.51
CA SER A 117 17.30 1.60 -12.20
C SER A 117 16.84 2.91 -11.56
N PHE A 118 17.34 3.30 -10.38
CA PHE A 118 17.05 4.63 -9.83
C PHE A 118 18.18 5.62 -10.11
N LYS A 119 18.46 5.87 -11.39
CA LYS A 119 19.10 7.14 -11.76
C LYS A 119 18.05 8.22 -11.60
N ALA A 120 18.15 8.97 -10.51
CA ALA A 120 17.50 10.25 -10.37
C ALA A 120 17.84 11.08 -11.61
N GLN A 121 16.82 11.38 -12.42
CA GLN A 121 16.94 12.41 -13.43
C GLN A 121 17.17 13.72 -12.67
N THR A 122 18.39 14.23 -12.79
CA THR A 122 18.73 15.62 -12.48
C THR A 122 18.70 16.38 -13.79
#